data_AF-A0A6J5AIM2-F1
#
_entry.id   AF-A0A6J5AIM2-F1
#
_cell.length_a   1.000
_cell.length_b   1.000
_cell.length_c   1.000
_cell.angle_alpha   90.00
_cell.angle_beta   90.00
_cell.angle_gamma   90.00
#
_symmetry.space_group_name_H-M   'P 1'
#
loop_
_entity.id
_entity.type
_entity.pdbx_description
1 polymer ?
#
loop_
_entity_poly.entity_id
_entity_poly.type
_entity_poly.pdbx_seq_one_letter_code
_entity_poly.pdbx_strand_id
1 'polypeptide(L)'
;MSSAKRGTVTAARSTGTPSAISAPTARYRKLLLWGVLLVMLPACVGAAVSWAFASRTQAHPQVVYGDGTHGPLGMAWVPGGPFLMGSDSKQAQPNERPAHKVRVHGFWMDRHHVTNAEFRKFVEATGYVTTAEKKPDWDTLKVQLPPDTPRPPDSAMVAGAMVFVGTNHPVPLEDYSQWWRYVPGANWRHPTGPDSNVIGKDDHPVVQVSYEDAQAYAKWAGKRLPTEAEWEFAARGGLEQATYAWGNQFAPDGKQMANVWQGQEPQAFPVVSPKAGGALGTSPVGTFPANGYGLSDMTGNAWQWVADWYRADQFRREAVSTSTIDNPIGPRDSWDPADQGVPIDAPKRVTRGGSFLCNEAYCLSYRPSARRGTDPYNSMSHLGFRLVMDEDTWKQPLARQASARAASVDGS
;
A
#
# COMPACT_ATOMS: atom_id res chain seq x y z
N MET A 1 32.73 44.43 42.81
CA MET A 1 33.31 45.27 43.89
C MET A 1 32.18 46.04 44.57
N SER A 2 32.31 46.33 45.86
CA SER A 2 31.23 46.84 46.73
C SER A 2 31.35 48.35 47.00
N SER A 3 30.41 48.89 47.79
CA SER A 3 30.30 50.25 48.34
C SER A 3 29.64 51.29 47.40
N ALA A 4 28.46 51.91 47.62
CA ALA A 4 27.53 52.13 48.75
C ALA A 4 27.56 53.54 49.39
N LYS A 5 26.39 54.23 49.32
CA LYS A 5 25.91 55.35 50.17
C LYS A 5 26.70 56.68 50.03
N ARG A 6 26.14 57.87 50.28
CA ARG A 6 24.80 58.32 50.74
C ARG A 6 24.58 59.79 50.27
N GLY A 7 23.34 60.28 50.15
CA GLY A 7 23.06 61.71 49.96
C GLY A 7 21.58 62.06 49.82
N THR A 8 21.03 62.87 50.72
CA THR A 8 19.61 63.27 50.83
C THR A 8 19.45 64.79 50.81
N VAL A 9 18.52 65.35 50.02
CA VAL A 9 17.80 66.63 50.30
C VAL A 9 16.44 66.67 49.58
N THR A 10 15.43 67.28 50.20
CA THR A 10 14.12 67.69 49.65
C THR A 10 13.92 69.22 49.79
N ALA A 11 13.05 69.92 49.07
CA ALA A 11 11.93 69.50 48.23
C ALA A 11 12.01 70.10 46.79
N ALA A 12 11.02 70.66 46.06
CA ALA A 12 9.63 71.06 46.33
C ALA A 12 8.72 70.79 45.10
N ARG A 13 7.39 70.72 45.34
CA ARG A 13 6.36 70.43 44.31
C ARG A 13 5.98 71.67 43.51
N SER A 14 5.69 71.48 42.22
CA SER A 14 4.75 72.30 41.44
C SER A 14 3.68 71.40 40.82
N THR A 15 2.49 71.94 40.58
CA THR A 15 1.24 71.21 40.42
C THR A 15 0.80 71.05 38.96
N GLY A 16 0.38 69.84 38.57
CA GLY A 16 -0.30 69.57 37.30
C GLY A 16 -1.14 68.29 37.37
N THR A 17 -2.45 68.41 37.54
CA THR A 17 -3.40 67.30 37.52
C THR A 17 -3.83 66.97 36.07
N PRO A 18 -3.70 65.71 35.60
CA PRO A 18 -4.31 65.29 34.35
C PRO A 18 -5.81 65.00 34.54
N SER A 19 -6.63 65.41 33.56
CA SER A 19 -8.08 65.17 33.57
C SER A 19 -8.44 63.70 33.40
N ALA A 20 -9.39 63.21 34.20
CA ALA A 20 -9.93 61.85 34.06
C ALA A 20 -10.86 61.74 32.86
N ILE A 21 -10.63 60.74 32.00
CA ILE A 21 -11.52 60.38 30.90
C ILE A 21 -12.77 59.72 31.49
N SER A 22 -13.96 60.21 31.13
CA SER A 22 -15.23 59.70 31.65
C SER A 22 -15.58 58.32 31.05
N ALA A 23 -16.11 57.43 31.88
CA ALA A 23 -16.53 56.10 31.44
C ALA A 23 -17.79 56.16 30.55
N PRO A 24 -17.88 55.35 29.47
CA PRO A 24 -19.00 55.40 28.55
C PRO A 24 -20.31 54.97 29.21
N THR A 25 -21.38 55.70 28.91
CA THR A 25 -22.70 55.53 29.55
C THR A 25 -23.37 54.21 29.18
N ALA A 26 -24.35 53.76 29.99
CA ALA A 26 -25.01 52.47 29.84
C ALA A 26 -25.66 52.24 28.46
N ARG A 27 -26.05 53.32 27.75
CA ARG A 27 -26.61 53.26 26.39
C ARG A 27 -25.57 52.85 25.35
N TYR A 28 -24.33 53.34 25.49
CA TYR A 28 -23.19 52.94 24.65
C TYR A 28 -22.80 51.48 24.87
N ARG A 29 -22.80 51.00 26.13
CA ARG A 29 -22.55 49.58 26.45
C ARG A 29 -23.58 48.65 25.79
N LYS A 30 -24.87 49.03 25.79
CA LYS A 30 -25.92 48.26 25.09
C LYS A 30 -25.72 48.25 23.57
N LEU A 31 -25.40 49.38 22.96
CA LEU A 31 -25.12 49.46 21.51
C LEU A 31 -23.90 48.63 21.10
N LEU A 32 -22.82 48.66 21.89
CA LEU A 32 -21.64 47.80 21.69
C LEU A 32 -21.99 46.31 21.82
N LEU A 33 -22.79 45.93 22.83
CA LEU A 33 -23.26 44.55 23.00
C LEU A 33 -24.07 44.07 21.79
N TRP A 34 -25.02 44.88 21.29
CA TRP A 34 -25.80 44.54 20.09
C TRP A 34 -24.94 44.48 18.82
N GLY A 35 -23.98 45.39 18.65
CA GLY A 35 -23.04 45.38 17.52
C GLY A 35 -22.13 44.14 17.52
N VAL A 36 -21.61 43.75 18.69
CA VAL A 36 -20.87 42.49 18.85
C VAL A 36 -21.76 41.29 18.57
N LEU A 37 -23.01 41.27 19.04
CA LEU A 37 -23.96 40.18 18.76
C LEU A 37 -24.23 40.04 17.25
N LEU A 38 -24.44 41.16 16.55
CA LEU A 38 -24.72 41.22 15.11
C LEU A 38 -23.56 40.74 14.23
N VAL A 39 -22.32 40.81 14.71
CA VAL A 39 -21.13 40.31 13.98
C VAL A 39 -20.80 38.87 14.40
N MET A 40 -20.89 38.56 15.69
CA MET A 40 -20.54 37.24 16.21
C MET A 40 -21.56 36.16 15.84
N LEU A 41 -22.87 36.45 15.79
CA LEU A 41 -23.86 35.43 15.38
C LEU A 41 -23.61 34.93 13.95
N PRO A 42 -23.51 35.80 12.91
CA PRO A 42 -23.24 35.36 11.55
C PRO A 42 -21.88 34.65 11.41
N ALA A 43 -20.85 35.09 12.15
CA ALA A 43 -19.56 34.42 12.17
C ALA A 43 -19.64 33.01 12.79
N CYS A 44 -20.33 32.86 13.92
CA CYS A 44 -20.55 31.56 14.56
C CYS A 44 -21.44 30.64 13.72
N VAL A 45 -22.48 31.17 13.06
CA VAL A 45 -23.32 30.40 12.12
C VAL A 45 -22.51 30.00 10.88
N GLY A 46 -21.70 30.90 10.31
CA GLY A 46 -20.82 30.58 9.19
C GLY A 46 -19.77 29.53 9.55
N ALA A 47 -19.21 29.59 10.76
CA ALA A 47 -18.30 28.59 11.28
C ALA A 47 -18.99 27.25 11.55
N ALA A 48 -20.20 27.25 12.12
CA ALA A 48 -20.99 26.05 12.37
C ALA A 48 -21.47 25.39 11.06
N VAL A 49 -21.85 26.18 10.06
CA VAL A 49 -22.20 25.68 8.72
C VAL A 49 -20.96 25.14 8.01
N SER A 50 -19.83 25.84 8.04
CA SER A 50 -18.56 25.34 7.48
C SER A 50 -18.10 24.06 8.17
N TRP A 51 -18.25 23.98 9.50
CA TRP A 51 -17.97 22.78 10.27
C TRP A 51 -18.94 21.65 9.90
N ALA A 52 -20.24 21.91 9.76
CA ALA A 52 -21.25 20.92 9.33
C ALA A 52 -21.07 20.44 7.88
N PHE A 53 -20.53 21.28 6.98
CA PHE A 53 -20.15 20.87 5.63
C PHE A 53 -18.84 20.06 5.63
N ALA A 54 -17.87 20.42 6.47
CA ALA A 54 -16.63 19.66 6.65
C ALA A 54 -16.83 18.35 7.44
N SER A 55 -17.85 18.29 8.29
CA SER A 55 -18.30 17.11 9.04
C SER A 55 -19.51 16.43 8.39
N ARG A 56 -19.77 16.69 7.10
CA ARG A 56 -20.39 15.68 6.24
C ARG A 56 -19.49 14.47 6.29
N THR A 57 -19.87 13.50 7.11
CA THR A 57 -19.27 12.18 7.18
C THR A 57 -19.09 11.68 5.75
N GLN A 58 -17.84 11.51 5.33
CA GLN A 58 -17.50 10.89 4.06
C GLN A 58 -18.18 9.52 4.10
N ALA A 59 -19.24 9.36 3.32
CA ALA A 59 -20.16 8.24 3.48
C ALA A 59 -19.36 6.95 3.29
N HIS A 60 -19.22 6.16 4.36
CA HIS A 60 -18.44 4.94 4.31
C HIS A 60 -19.00 4.07 3.18
N PRO A 61 -18.16 3.67 2.20
CA PRO A 61 -18.66 2.92 1.06
C PRO A 61 -19.35 1.64 1.55
N GLN A 62 -20.49 1.33 0.96
CA GLN A 62 -21.18 0.08 1.28
C GLN A 62 -20.36 -1.08 0.70
N VAL A 63 -19.91 -1.96 1.59
CA VAL A 63 -19.17 -3.16 1.22
C VAL A 63 -20.13 -4.13 0.55
N VAL A 64 -19.81 -4.53 -0.68
CA VAL A 64 -20.59 -5.50 -1.46
C VAL A 64 -19.67 -6.68 -1.78
N TYR A 65 -20.02 -7.87 -1.29
CA TYR A 65 -19.30 -9.11 -1.54
C TYR A 65 -20.02 -9.95 -2.59
N GLY A 66 -19.27 -10.64 -3.44
CA GLY A 66 -19.82 -11.62 -4.38
C GLY A 66 -20.25 -12.90 -3.68
N ASP A 67 -21.49 -13.31 -3.91
CA ASP A 67 -22.15 -14.50 -3.37
C ASP A 67 -22.19 -15.69 -4.36
N GLY A 68 -21.59 -15.53 -5.55
CA GLY A 68 -21.66 -16.47 -6.66
C GLY A 68 -22.87 -16.28 -7.60
N THR A 69 -23.79 -15.36 -7.27
CA THR A 69 -24.99 -15.01 -8.06
C THR A 69 -24.94 -13.56 -8.53
N HIS A 70 -24.71 -12.64 -7.60
CA HIS A 70 -24.63 -11.18 -7.79
C HIS A 70 -23.17 -10.67 -7.81
N GLY A 71 -22.21 -11.58 -7.93
CA GLY A 71 -20.78 -11.31 -8.04
C GLY A 71 -19.94 -12.58 -7.87
N PRO A 72 -18.68 -12.61 -8.34
CA PRO A 72 -17.78 -13.74 -8.16
C PRO A 72 -17.47 -13.99 -6.68
N LEU A 73 -17.61 -15.25 -6.26
CA LEU A 73 -17.40 -15.68 -4.87
C LEU A 73 -15.99 -15.33 -4.37
N GLY A 74 -15.89 -14.82 -3.14
CA GLY A 74 -14.62 -14.48 -2.50
C GLY A 74 -14.06 -13.10 -2.88
N MET A 75 -14.74 -12.35 -3.75
CA MET A 75 -14.35 -11.00 -4.17
C MET A 75 -15.27 -9.93 -3.56
N ALA A 76 -14.78 -8.70 -3.50
CA ALA A 76 -15.55 -7.50 -3.15
C ALA A 76 -15.64 -6.55 -4.35
N TRP A 77 -16.77 -5.85 -4.48
CA TRP A 77 -16.97 -4.84 -5.51
C TRP A 77 -16.28 -3.53 -5.13
N VAL A 78 -15.44 -3.04 -6.02
CA VAL A 78 -14.81 -1.72 -5.95
C VAL A 78 -15.55 -0.83 -6.94
N PRO A 79 -16.29 0.21 -6.50
CA PRO A 79 -17.28 0.89 -7.33
C PRO A 79 -16.72 1.76 -8.46
N GLY A 80 -15.40 1.93 -8.52
CA GLY A 80 -14.73 2.87 -9.43
C GLY A 80 -14.97 4.33 -9.06
N GLY A 81 -14.32 5.23 -9.80
CA GLY A 81 -14.45 6.68 -9.60
C GLY A 81 -13.13 7.44 -9.78
N PRO A 82 -13.19 8.79 -9.73
CA PRO A 82 -12.01 9.63 -9.69
C PRO A 82 -11.34 9.58 -8.30
N PHE A 83 -10.01 9.66 -8.26
CA PHE A 83 -9.22 9.83 -7.04
C PHE A 83 -7.90 10.55 -7.32
N LEU A 84 -7.22 10.95 -6.25
CA LEU A 84 -5.83 11.38 -6.27
C LEU A 84 -4.91 10.19 -6.06
N MET A 85 -4.24 9.75 -7.12
CA MET A 85 -3.22 8.70 -7.12
C MET A 85 -1.85 9.29 -6.76
N GLY A 86 -1.04 8.53 -6.02
CA GLY A 86 0.21 9.03 -5.44
C GLY A 86 -0.01 9.90 -4.19
N SER A 87 1.03 10.62 -3.77
CA SER A 87 0.97 11.50 -2.59
C SER A 87 2.03 12.60 -2.64
N ASP A 88 1.66 13.81 -2.22
CA ASP A 88 2.60 14.92 -1.99
C ASP A 88 3.03 15.07 -0.52
N SER A 89 2.55 14.17 0.36
CA SER A 89 2.86 14.21 1.80
C SER A 89 4.37 14.10 2.06
N LYS A 90 4.85 14.64 3.18
CA LYS A 90 6.28 14.63 3.53
C LYS A 90 6.91 13.22 3.62
N GLN A 91 6.08 12.17 3.77
CA GLN A 91 6.51 10.77 3.81
C GLN A 91 6.60 10.11 2.42
N ALA A 92 6.02 10.73 1.39
CA ALA A 92 5.97 10.19 0.04
C ALA A 92 7.35 10.24 -0.64
N GLN A 93 7.82 9.07 -1.09
CA GLN A 93 9.07 8.93 -1.84
C GLN A 93 9.02 9.67 -3.19
N PRO A 94 10.16 9.99 -3.82
CA PRO A 94 10.18 10.72 -5.10
C PRO A 94 9.40 10.05 -6.24
N ASN A 95 9.27 8.72 -6.22
CA ASN A 95 8.52 7.95 -7.21
C ASN A 95 6.99 7.87 -6.94
N GLU A 96 6.53 8.29 -5.76
CA GLU A 96 5.11 8.42 -5.36
C GLU A 96 4.52 9.80 -5.72
N ARG A 97 5.34 10.70 -6.25
CA ARG A 97 5.03 12.13 -6.45
C ARG A 97 4.92 12.51 -7.93
N PRO A 98 4.10 13.53 -8.28
CA PRO A 98 3.14 14.21 -7.42
C PRO A 98 1.83 13.41 -7.27
N ALA A 99 0.95 13.85 -6.37
CA ALA A 99 -0.42 13.38 -6.40
C ALA A 99 -1.13 13.91 -7.66
N HIS A 100 -1.87 13.06 -8.38
CA HIS A 100 -2.49 13.43 -9.66
C HIS A 100 -3.85 12.74 -9.87
N LYS A 101 -4.67 13.29 -10.78
CA LYS A 101 -6.05 12.86 -10.99
C LYS A 101 -6.13 11.64 -11.91
N VAL A 102 -6.61 10.54 -11.36
CA VAL A 102 -6.91 9.29 -12.08
C VAL A 102 -8.37 8.93 -11.88
N ARG A 103 -9.01 8.31 -12.88
CA ARG A 103 -10.29 7.62 -12.75
C ARG A 103 -10.05 6.13 -12.98
N VAL A 104 -10.57 5.28 -12.09
CA VAL A 104 -10.67 3.84 -12.34
C VAL A 104 -12.13 3.46 -12.57
N HIS A 105 -12.35 2.38 -13.32
CA HIS A 105 -13.69 1.85 -13.57
C HIS A 105 -14.12 0.95 -12.39
N GLY A 106 -15.35 0.42 -12.40
CA GLY A 106 -15.81 -0.52 -11.38
C GLY A 106 -15.33 -1.95 -11.66
N PHE A 107 -14.82 -2.65 -10.65
CA PHE A 107 -14.29 -4.02 -10.79
C PHE A 107 -14.46 -4.82 -9.50
N TRP A 108 -14.36 -6.15 -9.61
CA TRP A 108 -14.25 -7.05 -8.46
C TRP A 108 -12.79 -7.25 -8.08
N MET A 109 -12.46 -7.23 -6.79
CA MET A 109 -11.13 -7.57 -6.26
C MET A 109 -11.21 -8.69 -5.24
N ASP A 110 -10.24 -9.61 -5.25
CA ASP A 110 -10.08 -10.61 -4.20
C ASP A 110 -9.96 -9.94 -2.82
N ARG A 111 -10.76 -10.42 -1.86
CA ARG A 111 -10.83 -9.84 -0.51
C ARG A 111 -9.50 -9.88 0.24
N HIS A 112 -8.62 -10.79 -0.15
CA HIS A 112 -7.30 -11.01 0.42
C HIS A 112 -6.30 -11.48 -0.65
N HIS A 113 -5.07 -11.80 -0.24
CA HIS A 113 -4.09 -12.50 -1.08
C HIS A 113 -4.61 -13.86 -1.57
N VAL A 114 -4.08 -14.35 -2.70
CA VAL A 114 -4.16 -15.77 -3.03
C VAL A 114 -3.43 -16.57 -1.95
N THR A 115 -4.11 -17.59 -1.41
CA THR A 115 -3.61 -18.42 -0.31
C THR A 115 -2.80 -19.63 -0.81
N ASN A 116 -2.03 -20.25 0.09
CA ASN A 116 -1.34 -21.51 -0.21
C ASN A 116 -2.29 -22.63 -0.65
N ALA A 117 -3.48 -22.74 -0.05
CA ALA A 117 -4.48 -23.73 -0.44
C ALA A 117 -5.09 -23.47 -1.82
N GLU A 118 -5.27 -22.20 -2.21
CA GLU A 118 -5.74 -21.83 -3.54
C GLU A 118 -4.67 -22.06 -4.62
N PHE A 119 -3.44 -21.63 -4.36
CA PHE A 119 -2.32 -21.86 -5.28
C PHE A 119 -2.00 -23.35 -5.44
N ARG A 120 -2.17 -24.15 -4.38
CA ARG A 120 -2.06 -25.61 -4.45
C ARG A 120 -3.05 -26.23 -5.43
N LYS A 121 -4.32 -25.81 -5.42
CA LYS A 121 -5.34 -26.29 -6.39
C LYS A 121 -4.94 -26.01 -7.82
N PHE A 122 -4.35 -24.83 -8.09
CA PHE A 122 -3.81 -24.50 -9.41
C PHE A 122 -2.70 -25.46 -9.82
N VAL A 123 -1.69 -25.66 -8.97
CA VAL A 123 -0.56 -26.55 -9.25
C VAL A 123 -1.02 -28.01 -9.43
N GLU A 124 -1.93 -28.50 -8.59
CA GLU A 124 -2.52 -29.84 -8.70
C GLU A 124 -3.35 -30.03 -9.98
N ALA A 125 -4.11 -29.02 -10.39
CA ALA A 125 -4.94 -29.08 -11.59
C ALA A 125 -4.17 -28.94 -12.92
N THR A 126 -2.94 -28.42 -12.89
CA THR A 126 -2.18 -28.05 -14.11
C THR A 126 -0.81 -28.69 -14.22
N GLY A 127 -0.25 -29.23 -13.13
CA GLY A 127 1.15 -29.65 -13.06
C GLY A 127 2.15 -28.49 -13.14
N TYR A 128 1.71 -27.25 -12.85
CA TYR A 128 2.54 -26.06 -12.99
C TYR A 128 3.75 -26.08 -12.04
N VAL A 129 4.92 -25.76 -12.60
CA VAL A 129 6.19 -25.63 -11.89
C VAL A 129 6.54 -24.14 -11.85
N THR A 130 6.77 -23.58 -10.66
CA THR A 130 7.03 -22.14 -10.53
C THR A 130 8.43 -21.75 -11.01
N THR A 131 8.65 -20.46 -11.22
CA THR A 131 9.98 -19.91 -11.56
C THR A 131 11.03 -20.26 -10.50
N ALA A 132 10.67 -20.24 -9.22
CA ALA A 132 11.54 -20.66 -8.11
C ALA A 132 11.89 -22.17 -8.13
N GLU A 133 11.06 -23.01 -8.74
CA GLU A 133 11.28 -24.47 -8.87
C GLU A 133 12.10 -24.84 -10.13
N LYS A 134 12.37 -23.88 -11.03
CA LYS A 134 13.15 -24.09 -12.27
C LYS A 134 14.63 -23.74 -12.07
N LYS A 135 15.52 -24.37 -12.85
CA LYS A 135 16.90 -23.88 -13.00
C LYS A 135 16.83 -22.45 -13.60
N PRO A 136 17.50 -21.44 -13.01
CA PRO A 136 17.55 -20.10 -13.59
C PRO A 136 18.16 -20.10 -14.98
N ASP A 137 17.59 -19.30 -15.88
CA ASP A 137 18.14 -19.04 -17.20
C ASP A 137 19.10 -17.84 -17.16
N TRP A 138 20.26 -17.97 -17.82
CA TRP A 138 21.26 -16.90 -17.83
C TRP A 138 20.81 -15.69 -18.64
N ASP A 139 20.11 -15.90 -19.75
CA ASP A 139 19.69 -14.79 -20.62
C ASP A 139 18.57 -13.96 -19.97
N THR A 140 17.78 -14.59 -19.11
CA THR A 140 16.78 -13.97 -18.23
C THR A 140 17.41 -13.23 -17.04
N LEU A 141 18.49 -13.75 -16.43
CA LEU A 141 19.16 -13.09 -15.31
C LEU A 141 20.03 -11.90 -15.75
N LYS A 142 20.79 -12.04 -16.86
CA LYS A 142 21.83 -11.06 -17.24
C LYS A 142 21.28 -9.65 -17.53
N VAL A 143 19.99 -9.52 -17.86
CA VAL A 143 19.35 -8.21 -18.09
C VAL A 143 19.14 -7.39 -16.81
N GLN A 144 19.25 -8.02 -15.63
CA GLN A 144 19.22 -7.36 -14.32
C GLN A 144 20.62 -6.98 -13.81
N LEU A 145 21.68 -7.37 -14.52
CA LEU A 145 23.07 -7.23 -14.07
C LEU A 145 23.80 -6.14 -14.87
N PRO A 146 24.88 -5.54 -14.33
CA PRO A 146 25.71 -4.61 -15.07
C PRO A 146 26.24 -5.25 -16.37
N PRO A 147 26.46 -4.46 -17.44
CA PRO A 147 27.19 -4.92 -18.62
C PRO A 147 28.50 -5.62 -18.25
N ASP A 148 28.87 -6.61 -19.05
CA ASP A 148 30.09 -7.44 -18.88
C ASP A 148 30.18 -8.27 -17.58
N THR A 149 29.08 -8.38 -16.80
CA THR A 149 29.03 -9.29 -15.65
C THR A 149 29.25 -10.75 -16.09
N PRO A 150 30.28 -11.45 -15.56
CA PRO A 150 30.56 -12.84 -15.95
C PRO A 150 29.41 -13.79 -15.61
N ARG A 151 29.11 -14.74 -16.51
CA ARG A 151 28.16 -15.83 -16.23
C ARG A 151 28.67 -16.64 -15.02
N PRO A 152 27.86 -16.84 -13.96
CA PRO A 152 28.24 -17.68 -12.83
C PRO A 152 28.40 -19.15 -13.26
N PRO A 153 29.18 -19.97 -12.53
CA PRO A 153 29.32 -21.38 -12.83
C PRO A 153 27.97 -22.11 -12.73
N ASP A 154 27.79 -23.18 -13.52
CA ASP A 154 26.53 -23.93 -13.53
C ASP A 154 26.14 -24.55 -12.18
N SER A 155 27.09 -24.71 -11.25
CA SER A 155 26.86 -25.13 -9.86
C SER A 155 26.18 -24.05 -8.99
N ALA A 156 26.25 -22.78 -9.37
CA ALA A 156 25.51 -21.68 -8.74
C ALA A 156 24.15 -21.42 -9.42
N MET A 157 23.95 -21.92 -10.64
CA MET A 157 22.70 -21.81 -11.40
C MET A 157 21.76 -22.96 -11.04
N VAL A 158 21.22 -22.93 -9.82
CA VAL A 158 20.32 -23.94 -9.26
C VAL A 158 18.96 -23.33 -8.92
N ALA A 159 17.89 -24.14 -8.90
CA ALA A 159 16.56 -23.69 -8.49
C ALA A 159 16.54 -23.19 -7.04
N GLY A 160 15.70 -22.20 -6.74
CA GLY A 160 15.68 -21.50 -5.47
C GLY A 160 15.12 -20.08 -5.60
N ALA A 161 15.09 -19.36 -4.48
CA ALA A 161 14.48 -18.04 -4.40
C ALA A 161 15.14 -17.16 -3.33
N MET A 162 14.75 -15.89 -3.29
CA MET A 162 15.28 -14.88 -2.38
C MET A 162 14.56 -14.99 -1.01
N VAL A 163 15.32 -15.20 0.06
CA VAL A 163 14.82 -15.44 1.43
C VAL A 163 15.37 -14.41 2.39
N PHE A 164 14.49 -13.84 3.23
CA PHE A 164 14.90 -13.03 4.36
C PHE A 164 15.44 -13.93 5.46
N VAL A 165 16.72 -13.81 5.77
CA VAL A 165 17.39 -14.55 6.84
C VAL A 165 17.63 -13.68 8.09
N GLY A 166 17.43 -12.37 7.98
CA GLY A 166 17.69 -11.40 9.05
C GLY A 166 19.17 -11.31 9.43
N THR A 167 19.45 -10.67 10.56
CA THR A 167 20.79 -10.64 11.18
C THR A 167 20.70 -10.96 12.68
N ASN A 168 21.83 -11.30 13.30
CA ASN A 168 21.92 -11.52 14.75
C ASN A 168 22.34 -10.27 15.55
N HIS A 169 22.62 -9.15 14.87
CA HIS A 169 22.96 -7.85 15.45
C HIS A 169 22.58 -6.71 14.47
N PRO A 170 22.40 -5.46 14.95
CA PRO A 170 22.09 -4.32 14.07
C PRO A 170 23.17 -4.08 13.03
N VAL A 171 22.77 -3.75 11.80
CA VAL A 171 23.65 -3.51 10.65
C VAL A 171 23.24 -2.23 9.90
N PRO A 172 24.14 -1.61 9.11
CA PRO A 172 23.78 -0.54 8.18
C PRO A 172 22.68 -0.99 7.23
N LEU A 173 21.72 -0.10 6.92
CA LEU A 173 20.50 -0.45 6.19
C LEU A 173 20.61 -0.25 4.66
N GLU A 174 21.77 0.23 4.21
CA GLU A 174 22.08 0.50 2.81
C GLU A 174 22.44 -0.78 2.04
N ASP A 175 22.90 -1.83 2.75
CA ASP A 175 23.38 -3.09 2.17
C ASP A 175 22.42 -4.26 2.49
N TYR A 176 21.41 -4.43 1.65
CA TYR A 176 20.41 -5.48 1.80
C TYR A 176 20.98 -6.90 1.68
N SER A 177 22.20 -7.06 1.14
CA SER A 177 22.87 -8.36 1.05
C SER A 177 23.22 -8.95 2.42
N GLN A 178 23.13 -8.17 3.50
CA GLN A 178 23.39 -8.66 4.85
C GLN A 178 22.24 -9.51 5.41
N TRP A 179 20.98 -9.25 5.05
CA TRP A 179 19.79 -10.00 5.54
C TRP A 179 18.98 -10.73 4.46
N TRP A 180 19.31 -10.57 3.18
CA TRP A 180 18.74 -11.35 2.07
C TRP A 180 19.72 -12.39 1.54
N ARG A 181 19.26 -13.61 1.27
CA ARG A 181 20.06 -14.67 0.61
C ARG A 181 19.24 -15.33 -0.49
N TYR A 182 19.90 -15.65 -1.60
CA TYR A 182 19.39 -16.67 -2.50
C TYR A 182 19.55 -18.03 -1.84
N VAL A 183 18.46 -18.78 -1.67
CA VAL A 183 18.45 -20.08 -1.00
C VAL A 183 18.05 -21.16 -2.00
N PRO A 184 18.96 -22.08 -2.36
CA PRO A 184 18.64 -23.22 -3.22
C PRO A 184 17.48 -24.04 -2.67
N GLY A 185 16.53 -24.39 -3.54
CA GLY A 185 15.32 -25.12 -3.19
C GLY A 185 14.27 -24.35 -2.38
N ALA A 186 14.47 -23.06 -2.09
CA ALA A 186 13.38 -22.21 -1.58
C ALA A 186 12.35 -21.96 -2.69
N ASN A 187 11.07 -22.22 -2.39
CA ASN A 187 9.95 -22.07 -3.32
C ASN A 187 8.63 -21.91 -2.53
N TRP A 188 7.48 -21.86 -3.20
CA TRP A 188 6.19 -21.62 -2.54
C TRP A 188 5.78 -22.72 -1.52
N ARG A 189 6.23 -23.97 -1.71
CA ARG A 189 6.02 -25.07 -0.76
C ARG A 189 7.02 -25.02 0.40
N HIS A 190 8.22 -24.52 0.13
CA HIS A 190 9.39 -24.46 1.01
C HIS A 190 9.89 -23.01 1.15
N PRO A 191 9.09 -22.10 1.75
CA PRO A 191 9.26 -20.65 1.59
C PRO A 191 10.55 -20.05 2.15
N THR A 192 11.24 -20.75 3.05
CA THR A 192 12.53 -20.31 3.64
C THR A 192 13.67 -21.31 3.36
N GLY A 193 13.51 -22.20 2.38
CA GLY A 193 14.48 -23.24 2.02
C GLY A 193 13.98 -24.67 2.27
N PRO A 194 14.73 -25.70 1.83
CA PRO A 194 14.23 -27.07 1.69
C PRO A 194 13.62 -27.71 2.94
N ASP A 195 14.15 -27.39 4.13
CA ASP A 195 13.68 -27.93 5.40
C ASP A 195 12.39 -27.26 5.93
N SER A 196 11.98 -26.15 5.31
CA SER A 196 10.72 -25.46 5.64
C SER A 196 9.53 -26.08 4.93
N ASN A 197 8.30 -25.78 5.37
CA ASN A 197 7.08 -26.21 4.68
C ASN A 197 5.90 -25.26 4.97
N VAL A 198 4.80 -25.46 4.24
CA VAL A 198 3.51 -24.74 4.42
C VAL A 198 2.43 -25.56 5.14
N ILE A 199 2.79 -26.63 5.86
CA ILE A 199 1.82 -27.43 6.64
C ILE A 199 1.23 -26.54 7.74
N GLY A 200 -0.10 -26.51 7.83
CA GLY A 200 -0.82 -25.62 8.76
C GLY A 200 -0.81 -24.14 8.38
N LYS A 201 -0.40 -23.80 7.14
CA LYS A 201 -0.38 -22.43 6.61
C LYS A 201 -1.23 -22.30 5.33
N ASP A 202 -2.28 -23.10 5.24
CA ASP A 202 -3.16 -23.20 4.06
C ASP A 202 -3.88 -21.88 3.74
N ASP A 203 -4.21 -21.12 4.78
CA ASP A 203 -4.83 -19.80 4.76
C ASP A 203 -3.82 -18.63 4.81
N HIS A 204 -2.51 -18.88 4.81
CA HIS A 204 -1.52 -17.82 4.62
C HIS A 204 -1.41 -17.45 3.12
N PRO A 205 -1.02 -16.20 2.79
CA PRO A 205 -0.62 -15.82 1.44
C PRO A 205 0.40 -16.79 0.85
N VAL A 206 0.23 -17.14 -0.42
CA VAL A 206 1.31 -17.77 -1.19
C VAL A 206 2.43 -16.73 -1.42
N VAL A 207 3.67 -17.15 -1.19
CA VAL A 207 4.89 -16.36 -1.40
C VAL A 207 5.89 -17.19 -2.21
N GLN A 208 7.08 -16.63 -2.52
CA GLN A 208 8.03 -17.24 -3.45
C GLN A 208 7.41 -17.51 -4.84
N VAL A 209 6.63 -16.54 -5.32
CA VAL A 209 6.02 -16.54 -6.65
C VAL A 209 6.49 -15.31 -7.44
N SER A 210 7.02 -15.56 -8.63
CA SER A 210 7.41 -14.53 -9.60
C SER A 210 6.17 -13.89 -10.25
N TYR A 211 6.40 -12.83 -11.03
CA TYR A 211 5.33 -12.18 -11.78
C TYR A 211 4.68 -13.13 -12.80
N GLU A 212 5.47 -14.01 -13.43
CA GLU A 212 4.97 -15.02 -14.37
C GLU A 212 4.07 -16.06 -13.67
N ASP A 213 4.46 -16.52 -12.48
CA ASP A 213 3.67 -17.47 -11.69
C ASP A 213 2.30 -16.87 -11.31
N ALA A 214 2.29 -15.59 -10.92
CA ALA A 214 1.06 -14.84 -10.61
C ALA A 214 0.17 -14.67 -11.86
N GLN A 215 0.74 -14.37 -13.03
CA GLN A 215 -0.01 -14.30 -14.29
C GLN A 215 -0.56 -15.67 -14.74
N ALA A 216 0.22 -16.74 -14.58
CA ALA A 216 -0.20 -18.10 -14.93
C ALA A 216 -1.40 -18.56 -14.06
N TYR A 217 -1.31 -18.33 -12.75
CA TYR A 217 -2.41 -18.57 -11.82
C TYR A 217 -3.64 -17.70 -12.17
N ALA A 218 -3.43 -16.40 -12.44
CA ALA A 218 -4.53 -15.48 -12.77
C ALA A 218 -5.33 -15.96 -13.99
N LYS A 219 -4.62 -16.35 -15.06
CA LYS A 219 -5.20 -16.89 -16.28
C LYS A 219 -5.98 -18.18 -16.02
N TRP A 220 -5.45 -19.10 -15.21
CA TRP A 220 -6.14 -20.33 -14.81
C TRP A 220 -7.43 -20.04 -14.01
N ALA A 221 -7.37 -19.06 -13.09
CA ALA A 221 -8.51 -18.63 -12.28
C ALA A 221 -9.57 -17.83 -13.06
N GLY A 222 -9.36 -17.55 -14.36
CA GLY A 222 -10.26 -16.72 -15.18
C GLY A 222 -10.26 -15.24 -14.79
N LYS A 223 -9.18 -14.78 -14.15
CA LYS A 223 -9.01 -13.43 -13.56
C LYS A 223 -7.77 -12.73 -14.16
N ARG A 224 -7.45 -11.54 -13.67
CA ARG A 224 -6.22 -10.80 -14.01
C ARG A 224 -5.57 -10.18 -12.77
N LEU A 225 -4.31 -9.78 -12.86
CA LEU A 225 -3.71 -8.88 -11.87
C LEU A 225 -4.40 -7.50 -11.95
N PRO A 226 -4.56 -6.79 -10.82
CA PRO A 226 -4.99 -5.39 -10.83
C PRO A 226 -3.96 -4.52 -11.54
N THR A 227 -4.38 -3.38 -12.11
CA THR A 227 -3.44 -2.30 -12.43
C THR A 227 -2.95 -1.62 -11.14
N GLU A 228 -1.86 -0.86 -11.23
CA GLU A 228 -1.33 -0.06 -10.13
C GLU A 228 -2.38 0.94 -9.60
N ALA A 229 -3.17 1.52 -10.52
CA ALA A 229 -4.24 2.46 -10.18
C ALA A 229 -5.45 1.78 -9.51
N GLU A 230 -5.88 0.62 -10.04
CA GLU A 230 -6.93 -0.20 -9.43
C GLU A 230 -6.52 -0.62 -8.01
N TRP A 231 -5.28 -1.09 -7.84
CA TRP A 231 -4.76 -1.50 -6.55
C TRP A 231 -4.72 -0.33 -5.56
N GLU A 232 -4.21 0.85 -5.96
CA GLU A 232 -4.14 2.00 -5.05
C GLU A 232 -5.53 2.54 -4.68
N PHE A 233 -6.43 2.64 -5.65
CA PHE A 233 -7.83 3.04 -5.39
C PHE A 233 -8.49 2.07 -4.41
N ALA A 234 -8.36 0.76 -4.66
CA ALA A 234 -8.88 -0.28 -3.79
C ALA A 234 -8.26 -0.22 -2.38
N ALA A 235 -6.94 -0.02 -2.26
CA ALA A 235 -6.24 0.07 -0.98
C ALA A 235 -6.70 1.26 -0.13
N ARG A 236 -7.03 2.39 -0.77
CA ARG A 236 -7.54 3.59 -0.10
C ARG A 236 -8.93 3.41 0.52
N GLY A 237 -9.72 2.43 0.10
CA GLY A 237 -10.98 2.06 0.78
C GLY A 237 -12.01 3.19 0.87
N GLY A 238 -12.01 4.13 -0.08
CA GLY A 238 -12.85 5.34 -0.06
C GLY A 238 -12.29 6.54 0.72
N LEU A 239 -11.10 6.42 1.33
CA LEU A 239 -10.44 7.53 2.02
C LEU A 239 -9.58 8.36 1.06
N GLU A 240 -9.80 9.67 1.02
CA GLU A 240 -8.98 10.58 0.20
C GLU A 240 -7.66 10.91 0.90
N GLN A 241 -6.53 10.61 0.23
CA GLN A 241 -5.17 10.98 0.66
C GLN A 241 -4.76 10.59 2.10
N ALA A 242 -5.45 9.62 2.71
CA ALA A 242 -5.06 9.05 4.00
C ALA A 242 -3.69 8.33 3.95
N THR A 243 -2.95 8.36 5.05
CA THR A 243 -1.61 7.75 5.16
C THR A 243 -1.64 6.22 5.07
N TYR A 244 -2.69 5.60 5.62
CA TYR A 244 -2.90 4.14 5.71
C TYR A 244 -4.29 3.76 5.17
N ALA A 245 -4.49 2.48 4.85
CA ALA A 245 -5.76 1.95 4.32
C ALA A 245 -6.97 2.15 5.27
N TRP A 246 -6.72 2.49 6.55
CA TRP A 246 -7.71 2.71 7.61
C TRP A 246 -7.69 4.14 8.17
N GLY A 247 -6.87 5.07 7.64
CA GLY A 247 -6.78 6.45 8.12
C GLY A 247 -5.35 6.95 8.31
N ASN A 248 -5.16 7.91 9.22
CA ASN A 248 -3.89 8.64 9.38
C ASN A 248 -3.04 8.20 10.59
N GLN A 249 -3.62 7.45 11.53
CA GLN A 249 -2.91 6.90 12.69
C GLN A 249 -2.50 5.45 12.40
N PHE A 250 -1.25 5.10 12.71
CA PHE A 250 -0.73 3.74 12.46
C PHE A 250 -1.48 2.68 13.28
N ALA A 251 -1.53 2.88 14.61
CA ALA A 251 -2.27 2.05 15.55
C ALA A 251 -3.40 2.87 16.21
N PRO A 252 -4.57 3.03 15.58
CA PRO A 252 -5.74 3.65 16.20
C PRO A 252 -6.10 2.88 17.48
N ASP A 253 -6.34 3.60 18.58
CA ASP A 253 -6.60 3.05 19.91
C ASP A 253 -5.56 2.01 20.40
N GLY A 254 -4.33 2.08 19.88
CA GLY A 254 -3.25 1.12 20.18
C GLY A 254 -3.40 -0.24 19.48
N LYS A 255 -4.37 -0.41 18.58
CA LYS A 255 -4.61 -1.66 17.86
C LYS A 255 -3.66 -1.82 16.67
N GLN A 256 -3.05 -3.01 16.54
CA GLN A 256 -2.32 -3.39 15.33
C GLN A 256 -3.29 -3.58 14.16
N MET A 257 -3.03 -2.92 13.03
CA MET A 257 -3.94 -2.88 11.87
C MET A 257 -3.40 -3.60 10.63
N ALA A 258 -2.18 -4.13 10.69
CA ALA A 258 -1.53 -4.87 9.61
C ALA A 258 -0.41 -5.78 10.14
N ASN A 259 -0.09 -6.84 9.39
CA ASN A 259 1.13 -7.61 9.63
C ASN A 259 2.34 -6.85 9.05
N VAL A 260 3.04 -6.12 9.91
CA VAL A 260 4.29 -5.39 9.61
C VAL A 260 5.25 -5.54 10.80
N TRP A 261 6.55 -5.30 10.59
CA TRP A 261 7.57 -5.48 11.63
C TRP A 261 7.31 -4.56 12.83
N GLN A 262 6.88 -3.33 12.55
CA GLN A 262 6.53 -2.34 13.56
C GLN A 262 5.38 -2.84 14.45
N GLY A 263 5.65 -2.93 15.76
CA GLY A 263 4.67 -3.37 16.77
C GLY A 263 4.62 -4.88 17.01
N GLN A 264 5.42 -5.68 16.28
CA GLN A 264 5.43 -7.14 16.40
C GLN A 264 6.80 -7.72 16.77
N GLU A 265 7.91 -7.27 16.16
CA GLU A 265 9.25 -7.62 16.65
C GLU A 265 9.71 -6.62 17.72
N PRO A 266 10.28 -7.07 18.85
CA PRO A 266 10.89 -6.19 19.85
C PRO A 266 12.28 -5.69 19.43
N GLN A 267 12.93 -6.31 18.44
CA GLN A 267 14.20 -5.86 17.89
C GLN A 267 14.02 -4.86 16.72
N ALA A 268 15.02 -4.01 16.51
CA ALA A 268 15.11 -3.21 15.30
C ALA A 268 15.35 -4.11 14.07
N PHE A 269 14.72 -3.79 12.95
CA PHE A 269 15.02 -4.43 11.66
C PHE A 269 16.51 -4.24 11.31
N PRO A 270 17.20 -5.26 10.74
CA PRO A 270 16.73 -6.59 10.34
C PRO A 270 17.03 -7.68 11.39
N VAL A 271 17.20 -7.32 12.67
CA VAL A 271 17.68 -8.24 13.71
C VAL A 271 16.59 -9.23 14.10
N VAL A 272 16.88 -10.53 14.02
CA VAL A 272 15.96 -11.61 14.36
C VAL A 272 16.49 -12.43 15.54
N SER A 273 15.59 -12.91 16.39
CA SER A 273 15.97 -13.75 17.53
C SER A 273 15.96 -15.24 17.14
N PRO A 274 17.10 -15.97 17.24
CA PRO A 274 17.10 -17.42 17.03
C PRO A 274 16.18 -18.16 18.02
N LYS A 275 15.88 -17.56 19.18
CA LYS A 275 15.00 -18.14 20.19
C LYS A 275 13.51 -17.91 19.94
N ALA A 276 13.14 -17.08 18.95
CA ALA A 276 11.75 -16.81 18.58
C ALA A 276 11.22 -17.76 17.47
N GLY A 277 12.05 -18.68 16.98
CA GLY A 277 11.68 -19.60 15.88
C GLY A 277 11.94 -19.05 14.47
N GLY A 278 12.54 -17.87 14.36
CA GLY A 278 12.84 -17.20 13.09
C GLY A 278 12.48 -15.72 13.12
N ALA A 279 12.44 -15.10 11.95
CA ALA A 279 11.79 -13.80 11.75
C ALA A 279 10.27 -13.95 11.82
N LEU A 280 9.55 -12.84 12.08
CA LEU A 280 8.19 -12.67 11.60
C LEU A 280 8.00 -13.22 10.19
N GLY A 281 6.88 -13.90 9.96
CA GLY A 281 6.45 -14.37 8.66
C GLY A 281 5.10 -13.80 8.27
N THR A 282 4.48 -14.40 7.26
CA THR A 282 3.08 -14.12 6.93
C THR A 282 2.14 -14.53 8.08
N SER A 283 0.98 -13.88 8.15
CA SER A 283 -0.18 -14.27 8.97
C SER A 283 -1.27 -14.87 8.07
N PRO A 284 -2.24 -15.61 8.61
CA PRO A 284 -3.45 -15.99 7.88
C PRO A 284 -4.10 -14.77 7.22
N VAL A 285 -4.62 -14.95 6.01
CA VAL A 285 -5.30 -13.88 5.29
C VAL A 285 -6.50 -13.35 6.07
N GLY A 286 -6.69 -12.04 6.07
CA GLY A 286 -7.82 -11.43 6.79
C GLY A 286 -7.69 -11.41 8.31
N THR A 287 -6.50 -11.73 8.88
CA THR A 287 -6.22 -11.56 10.32
C THR A 287 -6.49 -10.12 10.79
N PHE A 288 -6.21 -9.13 9.93
CA PHE A 288 -6.35 -7.72 10.24
C PHE A 288 -7.62 -7.11 9.60
N PRO A 289 -8.18 -6.03 10.20
CA PRO A 289 -9.42 -5.43 9.74
C PRO A 289 -9.38 -5.04 8.26
N ALA A 290 -10.49 -5.31 7.57
CA ALA A 290 -10.68 -4.86 6.19
C ALA A 290 -10.83 -3.33 6.12
N ASN A 291 -10.45 -2.74 4.99
CA ASN A 291 -10.68 -1.33 4.69
C ASN A 291 -12.15 -1.05 4.29
N GLY A 292 -12.47 0.19 3.92
CA GLY A 292 -13.84 0.60 3.57
C GLY A 292 -14.47 -0.11 2.35
N TYR A 293 -13.69 -0.82 1.52
CA TYR A 293 -14.22 -1.67 0.44
C TYR A 293 -14.29 -3.16 0.82
N GLY A 294 -14.06 -3.52 2.09
CA GLY A 294 -14.11 -4.92 2.54
C GLY A 294 -12.87 -5.74 2.17
N LEU A 295 -11.77 -5.07 1.85
CA LEU A 295 -10.49 -5.68 1.48
C LEU A 295 -9.54 -5.73 2.67
N SER A 296 -9.09 -6.92 3.05
CA SER A 296 -8.04 -7.13 4.06
C SER A 296 -6.66 -7.22 3.39
N ASP A 297 -5.61 -7.06 4.20
CA ASP A 297 -4.20 -7.19 3.79
C ASP A 297 -3.80 -6.28 2.62
N MET A 298 -4.45 -5.12 2.44
CA MET A 298 -3.99 -4.09 1.49
C MET A 298 -2.72 -3.36 1.98
N THR A 299 -2.33 -3.61 3.22
CA THR A 299 -1.17 -3.03 3.90
C THR A 299 -0.51 -4.16 4.69
N GLY A 300 0.78 -4.40 4.45
CA GLY A 300 1.54 -5.46 5.11
C GLY A 300 1.16 -6.88 4.65
N ASN A 301 1.43 -7.85 5.52
CA ASN A 301 1.43 -9.28 5.26
C ASN A 301 2.44 -9.66 4.16
N ALA A 302 2.07 -9.61 2.89
CA ALA A 302 2.99 -9.79 1.78
C ALA A 302 2.86 -8.64 0.77
N TRP A 303 3.96 -8.35 0.07
CA TRP A 303 3.93 -7.48 -1.10
C TRP A 303 3.03 -8.11 -2.17
N GLN A 304 2.47 -7.27 -3.04
CA GLN A 304 1.54 -7.70 -4.08
C GLN A 304 2.02 -7.27 -5.45
N TRP A 305 2.17 -8.24 -6.35
CA TRP A 305 2.29 -7.96 -7.78
C TRP A 305 1.04 -7.24 -8.31
N VAL A 306 1.26 -6.23 -9.17
CA VAL A 306 0.23 -5.60 -10.01
C VAL A 306 0.70 -5.64 -11.47
N ALA A 307 -0.20 -5.42 -12.42
CA ALA A 307 0.05 -5.66 -13.85
C ALA A 307 1.13 -4.75 -14.47
N ASP A 308 1.31 -3.55 -13.95
CA ASP A 308 2.05 -2.47 -14.59
C ASP A 308 3.57 -2.71 -14.65
N TRP A 309 4.20 -2.24 -15.74
CA TRP A 309 5.64 -2.02 -15.76
C TRP A 309 6.00 -0.85 -14.82
N TYR A 310 7.10 -0.96 -14.10
CA TYR A 310 7.54 0.09 -13.20
C TYR A 310 8.39 1.13 -13.92
N ARG A 311 7.95 2.40 -13.85
CA ARG A 311 8.84 3.54 -14.04
C ARG A 311 8.86 4.44 -12.81
N ALA A 312 10.05 4.85 -12.41
CA ALA A 312 10.28 5.78 -11.32
C ALA A 312 9.73 7.21 -11.60
N ASP A 313 9.54 7.58 -12.88
CA ASP A 313 8.99 8.86 -13.30
C ASP A 313 7.49 8.83 -13.67
N GLN A 314 6.81 7.69 -13.60
CA GLN A 314 5.47 7.51 -14.19
C GLN A 314 4.46 8.56 -13.73
N PHE A 315 4.32 8.78 -12.42
CA PHE A 315 3.36 9.74 -11.88
C PHE A 315 3.67 11.19 -12.29
N ARG A 316 4.95 11.53 -12.54
CA ARG A 316 5.32 12.85 -13.10
C ARG A 316 4.91 12.97 -14.56
N ARG A 317 5.08 11.91 -15.37
CA ARG A 317 4.65 11.89 -16.78
C ARG A 317 3.14 12.03 -16.89
N GLU A 318 2.42 11.34 -16.01
CA GLU A 318 0.97 11.36 -15.89
C GLU A 318 0.44 12.72 -15.42
N ALA A 319 1.06 13.32 -14.40
CA ALA A 319 0.68 14.63 -13.87
C ALA A 319 0.86 15.82 -14.83
N VAL A 320 1.54 15.65 -15.98
CA VAL A 320 1.57 16.66 -17.07
C VAL A 320 0.19 16.76 -17.76
N SER A 321 -0.64 15.72 -17.68
CA SER A 321 -2.00 15.76 -18.23
C SER A 321 -2.87 16.78 -17.47
N THR A 322 -3.49 17.70 -18.22
CA THR A 322 -4.50 18.63 -17.69
C THR A 322 -5.86 17.95 -17.48
N SER A 323 -6.05 16.75 -18.02
CA SER A 323 -7.27 15.94 -17.91
C SER A 323 -7.06 14.74 -16.99
N THR A 324 -8.12 14.33 -16.28
CA THR A 324 -8.12 13.09 -15.50
C THR A 324 -7.77 11.89 -16.38
N ILE A 325 -6.79 11.10 -15.94
CA ILE A 325 -6.34 9.91 -16.68
C ILE A 325 -7.35 8.80 -16.46
N ASP A 326 -7.91 8.25 -17.53
CA ASP A 326 -8.92 7.20 -17.45
C ASP A 326 -8.31 5.80 -17.52
N ASN A 327 -8.60 5.00 -16.49
CA ASN A 327 -8.26 3.60 -16.31
C ASN A 327 -6.84 3.22 -16.79
N PRO A 328 -5.78 3.86 -16.26
CA PRO A 328 -4.42 3.63 -16.72
C PRO A 328 -3.97 2.19 -16.48
N ILE A 329 -3.22 1.68 -17.45
CA ILE A 329 -2.64 0.32 -17.50
C ILE A 329 -1.10 0.34 -17.37
N GLY A 330 -0.56 1.48 -16.91
CA GLY A 330 0.86 1.70 -16.75
C GLY A 330 1.63 2.00 -18.05
N PRO A 331 2.95 2.17 -17.95
CA PRO A 331 3.85 2.33 -19.08
C PRO A 331 4.06 1.01 -19.84
N ARG A 332 4.64 1.10 -21.04
CA ARG A 332 4.98 -0.06 -21.88
C ARG A 332 6.36 -0.65 -21.57
N ASP A 333 7.18 0.08 -20.83
CA ASP A 333 8.60 -0.15 -20.57
C ASP A 333 8.96 0.12 -19.10
N SER A 334 10.11 -0.40 -18.69
CA SER A 334 10.70 -0.17 -17.36
C SER A 334 11.65 1.02 -17.38
N TRP A 335 11.76 1.75 -16.28
CA TRP A 335 12.79 2.79 -16.11
C TRP A 335 13.04 3.13 -14.65
N ASP A 336 14.25 2.86 -14.15
CA ASP A 336 14.62 3.10 -12.76
C ASP A 336 16.09 3.53 -12.60
N PRO A 337 16.38 4.85 -12.54
CA PRO A 337 17.74 5.36 -12.33
C PRO A 337 18.22 5.25 -10.88
N ALA A 338 17.36 4.81 -9.95
CA ALA A 338 17.66 4.82 -8.51
C ALA A 338 18.24 3.50 -8.00
N ASP A 339 18.17 2.41 -8.80
CA ASP A 339 18.65 1.10 -8.39
C ASP A 339 20.11 0.89 -8.81
N GLN A 340 21.01 0.94 -7.82
CA GLN A 340 22.44 0.92 -8.07
C GLN A 340 22.93 -0.48 -8.42
N GLY A 341 23.70 -0.59 -9.51
CA GLY A 341 24.19 -1.88 -10.00
C GLY A 341 23.19 -2.67 -10.84
N VAL A 342 22.05 -2.07 -11.21
CA VAL A 342 21.07 -2.64 -12.16
C VAL A 342 21.00 -1.73 -13.39
N PRO A 343 20.86 -2.25 -14.63
CA PRO A 343 20.65 -1.41 -15.81
C PRO A 343 19.38 -0.54 -15.66
N ILE A 344 19.45 0.72 -16.10
CA ILE A 344 18.39 1.72 -15.92
C ILE A 344 17.05 1.32 -16.57
N ASP A 345 17.11 0.51 -17.62
CA ASP A 345 16.01 -0.02 -18.42
C ASP A 345 15.71 -1.51 -18.13
N ALA A 346 16.38 -2.10 -17.13
CA ALA A 346 16.15 -3.49 -16.72
C ALA A 346 14.66 -3.71 -16.39
N PRO A 347 14.07 -4.86 -16.78
CA PRO A 347 12.64 -5.08 -16.64
C PRO A 347 12.23 -5.13 -15.17
N LYS A 348 11.29 -4.27 -14.76
CA LYS A 348 10.71 -4.26 -13.42
C LYS A 348 9.20 -4.15 -13.48
N ARG A 349 8.50 -4.98 -12.71
CA ARG A 349 7.06 -4.85 -12.49
C ARG A 349 6.81 -4.11 -11.19
N VAL A 350 5.66 -3.45 -11.11
CA VAL A 350 5.26 -2.75 -9.89
C VAL A 350 4.89 -3.78 -8.81
N THR A 351 5.35 -3.53 -7.59
CA THR A 351 4.83 -4.14 -6.37
C THR A 351 4.28 -3.07 -5.42
N ARG A 352 3.20 -3.43 -4.70
CA ARG A 352 2.46 -2.55 -3.79
C ARG A 352 2.20 -3.21 -2.43
N GLY A 353 1.91 -2.40 -1.40
CA GLY A 353 1.34 -2.85 -0.11
C GLY A 353 2.33 -3.14 1.02
N GLY A 354 3.63 -3.28 0.76
CA GLY A 354 4.60 -3.66 1.80
C GLY A 354 4.41 -5.10 2.29
N SER A 355 5.08 -5.49 3.38
CA SER A 355 5.02 -6.86 3.93
C SER A 355 5.28 -6.89 5.44
N PHE A 356 5.27 -8.08 6.04
CA PHE A 356 5.66 -8.33 7.44
C PHE A 356 7.06 -7.81 7.81
N LEU A 357 7.93 -7.51 6.84
CA LEU A 357 9.27 -6.93 7.07
C LEU A 357 9.31 -5.40 7.12
N CYS A 358 8.20 -4.72 6.81
CA CYS A 358 8.17 -3.27 6.72
C CYS A 358 8.11 -2.58 8.10
N ASN A 359 8.82 -1.46 8.26
CA ASN A 359 8.73 -0.58 9.44
C ASN A 359 9.02 0.89 9.06
N GLU A 360 8.80 1.81 10.01
CA GLU A 360 9.02 3.25 9.77
C GLU A 360 10.49 3.64 9.58
N ALA A 361 11.42 2.85 10.15
CA ALA A 361 12.86 3.14 10.11
C ALA A 361 13.53 2.81 8.77
N TYR A 362 13.02 1.82 8.03
CA TYR A 362 13.63 1.30 6.81
C TYR A 362 12.68 1.32 5.60
N CYS A 363 11.43 0.89 5.78
CA CYS A 363 10.53 0.60 4.67
C CYS A 363 9.09 0.99 4.98
N LEU A 364 8.79 2.29 4.84
CA LEU A 364 7.45 2.89 4.89
C LEU A 364 6.52 2.48 3.72
N SER A 365 6.83 1.40 3.00
CA SER A 365 6.17 1.04 1.74
C SER A 365 4.83 0.33 1.89
N TYR A 366 4.31 0.29 3.11
CA TYR A 366 3.02 -0.30 3.47
C TYR A 366 1.85 0.73 3.41
N ARG A 367 2.17 2.01 3.22
CA ARG A 367 1.20 3.07 2.91
C ARG A 367 0.56 2.84 1.53
N PRO A 368 -0.75 3.10 1.33
CA PRO A 368 -1.42 2.88 0.05
C PRO A 368 -0.74 3.53 -1.15
N SER A 369 -0.12 4.72 -1.03
CA SER A 369 0.57 5.40 -2.14
C SER A 369 1.95 4.83 -2.50
N ALA A 370 2.52 3.99 -1.65
CA ALA A 370 3.90 3.54 -1.82
C ALA A 370 4.03 2.40 -2.83
N ARG A 371 5.13 2.45 -3.60
CA ARG A 371 5.38 1.59 -4.76
C ARG A 371 6.86 1.26 -4.91
N ARG A 372 7.15 0.05 -5.41
CA ARG A 372 8.50 -0.39 -5.77
C ARG A 372 8.50 -1.01 -7.16
N GLY A 373 9.63 -0.87 -7.85
CA GLY A 373 9.96 -1.71 -8.99
C GLY A 373 10.65 -2.97 -8.47
N THR A 374 10.21 -4.12 -8.92
CA THR A 374 10.78 -5.42 -8.55
C THR A 374 11.09 -6.22 -9.81
N ASP A 375 12.24 -6.89 -9.84
CA ASP A 375 12.60 -7.85 -10.89
C ASP A 375 11.48 -8.91 -11.04
N PRO A 376 10.80 -8.99 -12.20
CA PRO A 376 9.66 -9.88 -12.40
C PRO A 376 10.02 -11.36 -12.36
N TYR A 377 11.30 -11.69 -12.55
CA TYR A 377 11.79 -13.08 -12.57
C TYR A 377 12.18 -13.58 -11.17
N ASN A 378 12.41 -12.67 -10.22
CA ASN A 378 12.80 -13.03 -8.87
C ASN A 378 11.58 -13.34 -7.99
N SER A 379 11.69 -14.42 -7.21
CA SER A 379 10.71 -14.84 -6.22
C SER A 379 11.23 -14.48 -4.83
N MET A 380 10.37 -13.91 -3.96
CA MET A 380 10.79 -13.46 -2.62
C MET A 380 9.88 -14.02 -1.52
N SER A 381 10.47 -14.32 -0.35
CA SER A 381 9.77 -14.90 0.82
C SER A 381 8.70 -14.00 1.45
N HIS A 382 8.52 -12.78 0.93
CA HIS A 382 7.53 -11.80 1.37
C HIS A 382 6.59 -11.32 0.24
N LEU A 383 6.65 -11.91 -0.96
CA LEU A 383 6.00 -11.39 -2.17
C LEU A 383 5.01 -12.42 -2.71
N GLY A 384 3.76 -12.01 -2.79
CA GLY A 384 2.63 -12.75 -3.37
C GLY A 384 1.80 -11.84 -4.26
N PHE A 385 0.48 -12.11 -4.35
CA PHE A 385 -0.43 -11.33 -5.18
C PHE A 385 -1.90 -11.51 -4.76
N ARG A 386 -2.77 -10.70 -5.35
CA ARG A 386 -4.24 -10.87 -5.37
C ARG A 386 -4.77 -10.49 -6.76
N LEU A 387 -5.99 -10.88 -7.10
CA LEU A 387 -6.52 -10.70 -8.44
C LEU A 387 -7.76 -9.81 -8.48
N VAL A 388 -8.12 -9.41 -9.70
CA VAL A 388 -9.34 -8.70 -10.03
C VAL A 388 -10.07 -9.36 -11.20
N MET A 389 -11.35 -9.03 -11.34
CA MET A 389 -12.23 -9.44 -12.43
C MET A 389 -13.15 -8.29 -12.82
N ASP A 390 -13.23 -8.00 -14.12
CA ASP A 390 -14.16 -7.02 -14.65
C ASP A 390 -15.61 -7.54 -14.60
N GLU A 391 -16.57 -6.66 -14.34
CA GLU A 391 -18.00 -7.01 -14.24
C GLU A 391 -18.53 -7.77 -15.48
N ASP A 392 -18.11 -7.33 -16.67
CA ASP A 392 -18.51 -7.96 -17.93
C ASP A 392 -17.85 -9.35 -18.11
N THR A 393 -16.65 -9.56 -17.57
CA THR A 393 -15.97 -10.87 -17.56
C THR A 393 -16.74 -11.86 -16.69
N TRP A 394 -17.23 -11.42 -15.52
CA TRP A 394 -18.10 -12.24 -14.66
C TRP A 394 -19.44 -12.59 -15.32
N LYS A 395 -20.07 -11.64 -16.03
CA LYS A 395 -21.38 -11.84 -16.67
C LYS A 395 -21.35 -12.72 -17.93
N GLN A 396 -20.24 -12.79 -18.64
CA GLN A 396 -20.13 -13.53 -19.91
C GLN A 396 -20.53 -15.03 -19.81
N PRO A 397 -20.05 -15.83 -18.83
CA PRO A 397 -20.48 -17.22 -18.66
C PRO A 397 -21.98 -17.35 -18.36
N LEU A 398 -22.53 -16.47 -17.52
CA LEU A 398 -23.95 -16.46 -17.14
C LEU A 398 -24.84 -16.17 -18.35
N ALA A 399 -24.46 -15.20 -19.19
CA ALA A 399 -25.17 -14.90 -20.44
C ALA A 399 -25.19 -16.11 -21.40
N ARG A 400 -24.06 -16.81 -21.56
CA ARG A 400 -24.01 -18.03 -22.41
C ARG A 400 -24.89 -19.15 -21.87
N GLN A 401 -24.92 -19.37 -20.56
CA GLN A 401 -25.79 -20.37 -19.94
C GLN A 401 -27.28 -20.01 -20.06
N ALA A 402 -27.63 -18.73 -19.90
CA ALA A 402 -29.00 -18.25 -20.10
C ALA A 402 -29.46 -18.43 -21.55
N SER A 403 -28.62 -18.07 -22.54
CA SER A 403 -28.91 -18.28 -23.96
C SER A 403 -29.08 -19.76 -24.31
N ALA A 404 -28.24 -20.64 -23.76
CA ALA A 404 -28.36 -22.08 -23.97
C ALA A 404 -29.67 -22.66 -23.39
N ARG A 405 -30.12 -22.15 -22.21
CA ARG A 405 -31.41 -22.53 -21.62
C ARG A 405 -32.59 -22.02 -22.45
N ALA A 406 -32.57 -20.76 -22.90
CA ALA A 406 -33.63 -20.22 -23.76
C ALA A 406 -33.78 -21.03 -25.07
N ALA A 407 -32.66 -21.31 -25.74
CA ALA A 407 -32.65 -22.13 -26.96
C ALA A 407 -33.15 -23.57 -26.75
N SER A 408 -33.09 -24.10 -25.53
CA SER A 408 -33.67 -25.42 -25.18
C SER A 408 -35.16 -25.39 -24.84
N VAL A 409 -35.75 -24.21 -24.63
CA VAL A 409 -37.18 -24.02 -24.34
C VAL A 409 -37.97 -23.64 -25.59
N ASP A 410 -37.37 -22.86 -26.50
CA ASP A 410 -37.98 -22.53 -27.80
C ASP A 410 -37.90 -23.68 -28.83
N GLY A 411 -37.22 -24.78 -28.46
CA GLY A 411 -37.03 -25.98 -29.30
C GLY A 411 -37.81 -27.22 -28.85
N SER A 412 -38.75 -27.09 -27.91
CA SER A 412 -39.52 -28.19 -27.30
C SER A 412 -41.02 -28.11 -27.58
#